data_AF-A0A0U3P6M1-F1
#
_entry.id   AF-A0A0U3P6M1-F1
#
_cell.length_a   1.000
_cell.length_b   1.000
_cell.length_c   1.000
_cell.angle_alpha   90.00
_cell.angle_beta   90.00
_cell.angle_gamma   90.00
#
_symmetry.space_group_name_H-M   'P 1'
#
loop_
_entity.id
_entity.type
_entity.pdbx_description
1 polymer ?
#
loop_
_entity_poly.entity_id
_entity_poly.type
_entity_poly.pdbx_seq_one_letter_code
_entity_poly.pdbx_strand_id
1 'polypeptide(L)'
;MLTLIGRELLFSELREPLEEIAGIIQMEGFCEKNGQIKCNRCGASESSDRQSAPCACGPVCYYCRRCLQMGKVKRCSLLYSLPESNQFLPLQEPILTWKGDLSQQQQEASQDIIQSIESGETRLIWAVAGAGKTEMIFKGIEVALRNKKRVCIASPRVDVCLELAPRLKKAFQEVEQVVLYGGAEDPYQYTQLVIATTHQLLRFSQAFDVLIIDEIDAFPFPVDQSLQFAAQKAKKTDGTLIYLSATPSKKMQQAIQRKTVAASILPARYHGFPLPEPQLKWSGDWKKAIRQEKRKGAFFKQVEELLIRKRRFLVFLPNIVLMQQLALLLEKEYPARQFATVYAEDPERKEKVLQMRQEAYDFLLTTTILERGVTFRDIDVLVLGAEDPSFTESALVQIAGRAGRHREFPRGLVLFYHYGQTRAIKGAVKQIKRMNRLARERGLVKS
;
A
#
# COMPACT_ATOMS: atom_id res chain seq x y z
N MET A 1 -22.26 -18.95 -13.38
CA MET A 1 -21.34 -19.88 -12.71
C MET A 1 -19.93 -19.31 -12.50
N LEU A 2 -19.35 -18.61 -13.48
CA LEU A 2 -17.96 -18.09 -13.41
C LEU A 2 -17.70 -17.17 -12.20
N THR A 3 -18.74 -16.53 -11.66
CA THR A 3 -18.63 -15.58 -10.53
C THR A 3 -18.23 -16.22 -9.21
N LEU A 4 -18.31 -17.55 -9.08
CA LEU A 4 -17.98 -18.33 -7.87
C LEU A 4 -16.59 -19.01 -7.95
N ILE A 5 -15.98 -19.07 -9.14
CA ILE A 5 -14.67 -19.74 -9.35
C ILE A 5 -13.57 -19.02 -8.57
N GLY A 6 -12.89 -19.79 -7.71
CA GLY A 6 -11.86 -19.31 -6.78
C GLY A 6 -12.40 -18.42 -5.66
N ARG A 7 -13.72 -18.23 -5.54
CA ARG A 7 -14.33 -17.36 -4.54
C ARG A 7 -15.04 -18.14 -3.47
N GLU A 8 -15.13 -17.55 -2.28
CA GLU A 8 -15.80 -18.13 -1.13
C GLU A 8 -16.84 -17.15 -0.56
N LEU A 9 -18.10 -17.40 -0.89
CA LEU A 9 -19.22 -16.46 -0.70
C LEU A 9 -20.26 -17.00 0.27
N LEU A 10 -20.93 -16.10 1.00
CA LEU A 10 -22.14 -16.46 1.76
C LEU A 10 -23.32 -16.65 0.80
N PHE A 11 -24.36 -17.35 1.25
CA PHE A 11 -25.60 -17.49 0.49
C PHE A 11 -26.17 -16.13 0.03
N SER A 12 -26.15 -15.13 0.91
CA SER A 12 -26.62 -13.77 0.61
C SER A 12 -25.75 -13.00 -0.40
N GLU A 13 -24.56 -13.51 -0.72
CA GLU A 13 -23.65 -12.91 -1.70
C GLU A 13 -23.74 -13.61 -3.07
N LEU A 14 -24.48 -14.72 -3.18
CA LEU A 14 -24.70 -15.42 -4.42
C LEU A 14 -25.71 -14.65 -5.29
N ARG A 15 -25.46 -14.65 -6.59
CA ARG A 15 -26.34 -14.03 -7.59
C ARG A 15 -27.14 -15.05 -8.40
N GLU A 16 -26.73 -16.31 -8.34
CA GLU A 16 -27.32 -17.43 -9.06
C GLU A 16 -27.85 -18.46 -8.06
N PRO A 17 -28.96 -19.16 -8.37
CA PRO A 17 -29.49 -20.25 -7.54
C PRO A 17 -28.47 -21.37 -7.36
N LEU A 18 -28.45 -22.00 -6.17
CA LEU A 18 -27.53 -23.11 -5.86
C LEU A 18 -27.78 -24.35 -6.73
N GLU A 19 -29.02 -24.60 -7.13
CA GLU A 19 -29.42 -25.77 -7.93
C GLU A 19 -28.78 -25.79 -9.32
N GLU A 20 -28.37 -24.62 -9.83
CA GLU A 20 -27.78 -24.47 -11.16
C GLU A 20 -26.25 -24.69 -11.16
N ILE A 21 -25.63 -24.90 -9.99
CA ILE A 21 -24.17 -24.92 -9.84
C ILE A 21 -23.68 -26.32 -9.47
N ALA A 22 -23.26 -27.09 -10.49
CA ALA A 22 -22.59 -28.37 -10.30
C ALA A 22 -21.19 -28.21 -9.66
N GLY A 23 -20.81 -29.10 -8.75
CA GLY A 23 -19.48 -29.15 -8.14
C GLY A 23 -19.23 -28.14 -7.01
N ILE A 24 -20.28 -27.54 -6.46
CA ILE A 24 -20.16 -26.56 -5.38
C ILE A 24 -19.61 -27.18 -4.10
N ILE A 25 -18.60 -26.53 -3.52
CA ILE A 25 -18.02 -26.89 -2.24
C ILE A 25 -18.68 -26.04 -1.17
N GLN A 26 -19.18 -26.71 -0.12
CA GLN A 26 -19.75 -26.05 1.05
C GLN A 26 -18.79 -26.18 2.23
N MET A 27 -18.52 -25.06 2.88
CA MET A 27 -17.68 -25.00 4.07
C MET A 27 -18.43 -24.28 5.18
N GLU A 28 -18.33 -24.78 6.41
CA GLU A 28 -18.91 -24.08 7.55
C GLU A 28 -18.25 -22.71 7.76
N GLY A 29 -19.01 -21.74 8.27
CA GLY A 29 -18.48 -20.40 8.58
C GLY A 29 -17.40 -20.42 9.66
N PHE A 30 -17.42 -21.42 10.53
CA PHE A 30 -16.46 -21.66 11.60
C PHE A 30 -16.03 -23.12 11.63
N CYS A 31 -14.80 -23.38 12.04
CA CYS A 31 -14.32 -24.72 12.37
C CYS A 31 -13.71 -24.73 13.76
N GLU A 32 -13.69 -25.90 14.41
CA GLU A 32 -12.99 -26.12 15.66
C GLU A 32 -11.71 -26.90 15.40
N LYS A 33 -10.56 -26.33 15.77
CA LYS A 33 -9.25 -26.99 15.69
C LYS A 33 -8.53 -26.85 17.03
N ASN A 34 -8.11 -27.96 17.62
CA ASN A 34 -7.40 -28.01 18.91
C ASN A 34 -8.12 -27.24 20.03
N GLY A 35 -9.46 -27.36 20.11
CA GLY A 35 -10.30 -26.65 21.08
C GLY A 35 -10.45 -25.15 20.83
N GLN A 36 -9.90 -24.62 19.72
CA GLN A 36 -10.05 -23.23 19.33
C GLN A 36 -11.02 -23.09 18.16
N ILE A 37 -12.07 -22.30 18.35
CA ILE A 37 -13.05 -21.96 17.31
C ILE A 37 -12.45 -20.90 16.39
N LYS A 38 -12.38 -21.17 15.09
CA LYS A 38 -11.79 -20.31 14.07
C LYS A 38 -12.79 -20.00 12.96
N CYS A 39 -12.88 -18.74 12.53
CA CYS A 39 -13.68 -18.38 11.36
C CYS A 39 -12.97 -18.84 10.08
N ASN A 40 -13.66 -19.58 9.21
CA ASN A 40 -13.07 -20.08 7.95
C ASN A 40 -12.85 -18.96 6.92
N ARG A 41 -13.63 -17.86 6.99
CA ARG A 41 -13.43 -16.70 6.11
C ARG A 41 -12.16 -15.92 6.43
N CYS A 42 -12.05 -15.40 7.66
CA CYS A 42 -10.99 -14.46 8.04
C CYS A 42 -9.91 -15.04 8.95
N GLY A 43 -10.07 -16.27 9.44
CA GLY A 43 -9.12 -16.93 10.31
C GLY A 43 -9.08 -16.43 11.76
N ALA A 44 -9.97 -15.49 12.15
CA ALA A 44 -10.06 -15.02 13.53
C ALA A 44 -10.47 -16.15 14.49
N SER A 45 -9.75 -16.26 15.60
CA SER A 45 -9.93 -17.36 16.56
C SER A 45 -10.10 -16.90 18.02
N GLU A 46 -9.91 -15.60 18.31
CA GLU A 46 -10.12 -15.02 19.64
C GLU A 46 -11.61 -14.97 20.01
N SER A 47 -11.91 -15.14 21.30
CA SER A 47 -13.29 -15.03 21.80
C SER A 47 -13.88 -13.64 21.64
N SER A 48 -13.05 -12.59 21.76
CA SER A 48 -13.44 -11.19 21.58
C SER A 48 -13.87 -10.82 20.15
N ASP A 49 -13.43 -11.62 19.16
CA ASP A 49 -13.82 -11.49 17.75
C ASP A 49 -15.18 -12.15 17.45
N ARG A 50 -15.80 -12.79 18.45
CA ARG A 50 -17.12 -13.43 18.33
C ARG A 50 -18.14 -12.66 19.16
N GLN A 51 -19.33 -12.47 18.60
CA GLN A 51 -20.45 -11.88 19.31
C GLN A 51 -21.65 -12.83 19.24
N SER A 52 -22.20 -13.18 20.40
CA SER A 52 -23.43 -13.95 20.49
C SER A 52 -24.62 -13.12 20.02
N ALA A 53 -25.51 -13.73 19.25
CA ALA A 53 -26.75 -13.11 18.78
C ALA A 53 -27.81 -14.18 18.49
N PRO A 54 -29.11 -13.87 18.70
CA PRO A 54 -30.20 -14.73 18.29
C PRO A 54 -30.14 -15.03 16.79
N CYS A 55 -30.43 -16.28 16.41
CA CYS A 55 -30.46 -16.71 15.01
C CYS A 55 -31.59 -17.70 14.79
N ALA A 56 -32.07 -17.80 13.55
CA ALA A 56 -33.10 -18.78 13.15
C ALA A 56 -32.69 -20.24 13.40
N CYS A 57 -31.40 -20.52 13.58
CA CYS A 57 -30.88 -21.87 13.89
C CYS A 57 -30.92 -22.22 15.38
N GLY A 58 -31.36 -21.31 16.25
CA GLY A 58 -31.47 -21.55 17.69
C GLY A 58 -31.00 -20.37 18.56
N PRO A 59 -31.21 -20.48 19.89
CA PRO A 59 -30.97 -19.39 20.84
C PRO A 59 -29.47 -19.11 21.09
N VAL A 60 -28.59 -20.08 20.83
CA VAL A 60 -27.14 -19.96 21.07
C VAL A 60 -26.38 -19.98 19.74
N CYS A 61 -26.37 -18.83 19.06
CA CYS A 61 -25.56 -18.60 17.87
C CYS A 61 -24.62 -17.40 18.07
N TYR A 62 -23.56 -17.35 17.28
CA TYR A 62 -22.61 -16.25 17.27
C TYR A 62 -22.16 -15.94 15.85
N TYR A 63 -21.57 -14.76 15.67
CA TYR A 63 -21.01 -14.33 14.38
C TYR A 63 -19.64 -13.70 14.55
N CYS A 64 -18.87 -13.68 13.45
CA CYS A 64 -17.55 -13.07 13.42
C CYS A 64 -17.66 -11.55 13.29
N ARG A 65 -17.13 -10.80 14.26
CA ARG A 65 -17.11 -9.33 14.24
C ARG A 65 -16.21 -8.78 13.14
N ARG A 66 -15.11 -9.47 12.81
CA ARG A 66 -14.18 -9.05 11.74
C ARG A 66 -14.75 -9.16 10.34
N CYS A 67 -15.70 -10.07 10.11
CA CYS A 67 -16.32 -10.24 8.80
C CYS A 67 -17.53 -9.32 8.56
N LEU A 68 -17.98 -8.55 9.57
CA LEU A 68 -19.29 -7.88 9.54
C LEU A 68 -19.51 -7.00 8.29
N GLN A 69 -18.50 -6.22 7.88
CA GLN A 69 -18.57 -5.37 6.69
C GLN A 69 -18.56 -6.13 5.37
N MET A 70 -18.12 -7.40 5.39
CA MET A 70 -18.04 -8.32 4.24
C MET A 70 -19.13 -9.40 4.30
N GLY A 71 -20.19 -9.18 5.08
CA GLY A 71 -21.26 -10.15 5.32
C GLY A 71 -21.14 -10.87 6.66
N LYS A 72 -22.27 -11.04 7.34
CA LYS A 72 -22.36 -11.61 8.68
C LYS A 72 -22.14 -13.13 8.64
N VAL A 73 -20.88 -13.57 8.76
CA VAL A 73 -20.52 -14.99 8.92
C VAL A 73 -20.95 -15.46 10.32
N LYS A 74 -22.01 -16.26 10.37
CA LYS A 74 -22.56 -16.87 11.58
C LYS A 74 -21.98 -18.27 11.78
N ARG A 75 -22.11 -18.82 12.99
CA ARG A 75 -21.80 -20.24 13.28
C ARG A 75 -22.49 -21.17 12.29
N CYS A 76 -23.77 -20.92 12.00
CA CYS A 76 -24.59 -21.70 11.07
C CYS A 76 -24.48 -21.25 9.60
N SER A 77 -23.61 -20.30 9.28
CA SER A 77 -23.41 -19.89 7.89
C SER A 77 -22.66 -20.97 7.14
N LEU A 78 -23.04 -21.17 5.88
CA LEU A 78 -22.23 -21.89 4.90
C LEU A 78 -21.57 -20.91 3.95
N LEU A 79 -20.35 -21.27 3.56
CA LEU A 79 -19.49 -20.59 2.61
C LEU A 79 -19.40 -21.48 1.38
N TYR A 80 -19.79 -20.92 0.24
CA TYR A 80 -19.90 -21.62 -1.03
C TYR A 80 -18.73 -21.26 -1.92
N SER A 81 -18.13 -22.25 -2.57
CA SER A 81 -16.97 -22.06 -3.44
C SER A 81 -16.96 -23.02 -4.63
N LEU A 82 -16.34 -22.59 -5.73
CA LEU A 82 -15.92 -23.46 -6.82
C LEU A 82 -14.39 -23.41 -6.95
N PRO A 83 -13.72 -24.55 -7.17
CA PRO A 83 -12.28 -24.57 -7.32
C PRO A 83 -11.85 -23.77 -8.57
N GLU A 84 -10.72 -23.07 -8.45
CA GLU A 84 -10.09 -22.38 -9.57
C GLU A 84 -9.43 -23.37 -10.53
N SER A 85 -9.94 -23.47 -11.76
CA SER A 85 -9.48 -24.40 -12.78
C SER A 85 -8.61 -23.75 -13.87
N ASN A 86 -8.34 -22.43 -13.79
CA ASN A 86 -7.54 -21.68 -14.78
C ASN A 86 -8.04 -21.84 -16.22
N GLN A 87 -9.36 -21.85 -16.42
CA GLN A 87 -9.99 -22.00 -17.74
C GLN A 87 -9.96 -20.68 -18.54
N PHE A 88 -8.76 -20.10 -18.70
CA PHE A 88 -8.54 -18.90 -19.48
C PHE A 88 -8.20 -19.26 -20.94
N LEU A 89 -8.76 -18.50 -21.88
CA LEU A 89 -8.39 -18.57 -23.28
C LEU A 89 -6.95 -18.06 -23.45
N PRO A 90 -6.19 -18.57 -24.43
CA PRO A 90 -4.90 -18.00 -24.79
C PRO A 90 -5.05 -16.51 -25.13
N LEU A 91 -4.17 -15.68 -24.58
CA LEU A 91 -4.11 -14.25 -24.89
C LEU A 91 -3.38 -14.02 -26.22
N GLN A 92 -3.76 -12.96 -26.94
CA GLN A 92 -3.05 -12.54 -28.14
C GLN A 92 -1.72 -11.87 -27.79
N GLU A 93 -0.69 -12.12 -28.61
CA GLU A 93 0.61 -11.45 -28.46
C GLU A 93 0.62 -10.10 -29.20
N PRO A 94 1.32 -9.07 -28.68
CA PRO A 94 2.08 -9.08 -27.43
C PRO A 94 1.19 -8.93 -26.20
N ILE A 95 1.33 -9.83 -25.20
CA ILE A 95 0.58 -9.73 -23.93
C ILE A 95 0.97 -8.45 -23.17
N LEU A 96 2.28 -8.14 -23.13
CA LEU A 96 2.79 -6.92 -22.53
C LEU A 96 2.98 -5.84 -23.59
N THR A 97 2.19 -4.77 -23.52
CA THR A 97 2.22 -3.64 -24.45
C THR A 97 3.09 -2.47 -23.96
N TRP A 98 3.64 -2.56 -22.74
CA TRP A 98 4.54 -1.55 -22.19
C TRP A 98 5.90 -1.54 -22.90
N LYS A 99 6.30 -0.37 -23.43
CA LYS A 99 7.53 -0.17 -24.23
C LYS A 99 8.66 0.55 -23.49
N GLY A 100 8.58 0.67 -22.16
CA GLY A 100 9.62 1.34 -21.39
C GLY A 100 10.82 0.42 -21.13
N ASP A 101 11.91 1.01 -20.64
CA ASP A 101 13.10 0.28 -20.22
C ASP A 101 13.18 0.17 -18.70
N LEU A 102 13.60 -1.00 -18.21
CA LEU A 102 13.93 -1.19 -16.80
C LEU A 102 15.37 -0.76 -16.54
N SER A 103 15.62 -0.12 -15.39
CA SER A 103 17.01 0.04 -14.91
C SER A 103 17.62 -1.32 -14.58
N GLN A 104 18.96 -1.39 -14.53
CA GLN A 104 19.68 -2.64 -14.22
C GLN A 104 19.14 -3.38 -12.99
N GLN A 105 19.00 -2.69 -11.85
CA GLN A 105 18.45 -3.31 -10.62
C GLN A 105 16.97 -3.72 -10.77
N GLN A 106 16.19 -3.03 -11.60
CA GLN A 106 14.80 -3.40 -11.86
C GLN A 106 14.72 -4.64 -12.74
N GLN A 107 15.64 -4.78 -13.71
CA GLN A 107 15.74 -5.95 -14.57
C GLN A 107 16.14 -7.19 -13.78
N GLU A 108 17.14 -7.07 -12.89
CA GLU A 108 17.52 -8.13 -11.94
C GLU A 108 16.33 -8.55 -11.07
N ALA A 109 15.62 -7.57 -10.47
CA ALA A 109 14.45 -7.85 -9.66
C ALA A 109 13.30 -8.48 -10.47
N SER A 110 13.15 -8.10 -11.73
CA SER A 110 12.15 -8.67 -12.63
C SER A 110 12.45 -10.13 -12.97
N GLN A 111 13.72 -10.47 -13.21
CA GLN A 111 14.18 -11.86 -13.40
C GLN A 111 13.96 -12.70 -12.14
N ASP A 112 14.33 -12.16 -10.97
CA ASP A 112 14.08 -12.76 -9.66
C ASP A 112 12.58 -13.06 -9.42
N ILE A 113 11.70 -12.15 -9.85
CA ILE A 113 10.24 -12.32 -9.79
C ILE A 113 9.79 -13.46 -10.69
N ILE A 114 10.29 -13.53 -11.93
CA ILE A 114 9.97 -14.62 -12.87
C ILE A 114 10.38 -15.96 -12.27
N GLN A 115 11.60 -16.06 -11.75
CA GLN A 115 12.08 -17.28 -11.11
C GLN A 115 11.18 -17.72 -9.95
N SER A 116 10.78 -16.79 -9.07
CA SER A 116 9.86 -17.11 -7.98
C SER A 116 8.49 -17.56 -8.48
N ILE A 117 7.99 -17.02 -9.60
CA ILE A 117 6.72 -17.44 -10.22
C ILE A 117 6.81 -18.86 -10.79
N GLU A 118 7.97 -19.23 -11.33
CA GLU A 118 8.22 -20.57 -11.85
C GLU A 118 8.39 -21.60 -10.73
N SER A 119 9.03 -21.22 -9.62
CA SER A 119 9.29 -22.11 -8.48
C SER A 119 8.19 -22.11 -7.40
N GLY A 120 7.18 -21.26 -7.50
CA GLY A 120 6.12 -21.13 -6.48
C GLY A 120 6.59 -20.53 -5.16
N GLU A 121 7.69 -19.76 -5.14
CA GLU A 121 8.32 -19.27 -3.91
C GLU A 121 7.71 -17.96 -3.40
N THR A 122 7.78 -17.72 -2.09
CA THR A 122 7.50 -16.39 -1.53
C THR A 122 8.73 -15.48 -1.62
N ARG A 123 8.58 -14.29 -2.21
CA ARG A 123 9.65 -13.28 -2.34
C ARG A 123 9.26 -11.92 -1.75
N LEU A 124 10.20 -11.25 -1.10
CA LEU A 124 10.08 -9.85 -0.70
C LEU A 124 10.91 -8.94 -1.62
N ILE A 125 10.25 -8.01 -2.28
CA ILE A 125 10.90 -6.91 -3.01
C ILE A 125 11.01 -5.72 -2.06
N TRP A 126 12.23 -5.46 -1.59
CA TRP A 126 12.54 -4.29 -0.78
C TRP A 126 13.06 -3.17 -1.68
N ALA A 127 12.15 -2.28 -2.09
CA ALA A 127 12.44 -1.23 -3.05
C ALA A 127 12.18 0.15 -2.47
N VAL A 128 13.19 1.03 -2.52
CA VAL A 128 13.05 2.40 -2.02
C VAL A 128 11.96 3.20 -2.75
N ALA A 129 11.43 4.24 -2.11
CA ALA A 129 10.47 5.13 -2.75
C ALA A 129 11.06 5.73 -4.04
N GLY A 130 10.37 5.54 -5.16
CA GLY A 130 10.87 5.94 -6.48
C GLY A 130 11.80 4.92 -7.15
N ALA A 131 11.86 3.66 -6.71
CA ALA A 131 12.57 2.60 -7.41
C ALA A 131 11.82 2.04 -8.64
N GLY A 132 10.56 2.41 -8.85
CA GLY A 132 9.72 1.90 -9.94
C GLY A 132 9.24 0.47 -9.69
N LYS A 133 8.46 0.28 -8.60
CA LYS A 133 7.95 -1.03 -8.17
C LYS A 133 6.99 -1.69 -9.16
N THR A 134 6.19 -0.88 -9.85
CA THR A 134 5.13 -1.39 -10.69
C THR A 134 5.67 -1.94 -12.01
N GLU A 135 6.61 -1.27 -12.67
CA GLU A 135 7.09 -1.79 -13.96
C GLU A 135 7.96 -3.05 -13.82
N MET A 136 8.64 -3.25 -12.68
CA MET A 136 9.44 -4.48 -12.49
C MET A 136 8.59 -5.76 -12.39
N ILE A 137 7.32 -5.67 -11.96
CA ILE A 137 6.42 -6.84 -11.89
C ILE A 137 5.79 -7.19 -13.23
N PHE A 138 5.83 -6.30 -14.24
CA PHE A 138 5.14 -6.51 -15.51
C PHE A 138 5.58 -7.77 -16.25
N LYS A 139 6.89 -8.05 -16.32
CA LYS A 139 7.37 -9.28 -16.97
C LYS A 139 6.96 -10.55 -16.22
N GLY A 140 6.94 -10.51 -14.89
CA GLY A 140 6.39 -11.61 -14.09
C GLY A 140 4.91 -11.86 -14.36
N ILE A 141 4.11 -10.79 -14.44
CA ILE A 141 2.70 -10.86 -14.79
C ILE A 141 2.53 -11.43 -16.21
N GLU A 142 3.30 -10.95 -17.19
CA GLU A 142 3.28 -11.45 -18.57
C GLU A 142 3.53 -12.96 -18.63
N VAL A 143 4.57 -13.46 -17.95
CA VAL A 143 4.90 -14.89 -17.88
C VAL A 143 3.77 -15.69 -17.22
N ALA A 144 3.18 -15.19 -16.14
CA ALA A 144 2.05 -15.85 -15.50
C ALA A 144 0.83 -15.91 -16.43
N LEU A 145 0.46 -14.78 -17.03
CA LEU A 145 -0.69 -14.68 -17.92
C LEU A 145 -0.56 -15.61 -19.14
N ARG A 146 0.64 -15.66 -19.76
CA ARG A 146 0.94 -16.57 -20.88
C ARG A 146 0.73 -18.03 -20.52
N ASN A 147 1.05 -18.41 -19.27
CA ASN A 147 0.87 -19.76 -18.74
C ASN A 147 -0.54 -20.02 -18.18
N LYS A 148 -1.54 -19.21 -18.56
CA LYS A 148 -2.93 -19.30 -18.06
C LYS A 148 -3.06 -19.20 -16.54
N LYS A 149 -2.02 -18.70 -15.84
CA LYS A 149 -2.05 -18.47 -14.40
C LYS A 149 -2.90 -17.25 -14.08
N ARG A 150 -3.63 -17.29 -12.98
CA ARG A 150 -4.42 -16.18 -12.46
C ARG A 150 -3.59 -15.32 -11.52
N VAL A 151 -3.60 -14.02 -11.74
CA VAL A 151 -2.76 -13.04 -11.04
C VAL A 151 -3.62 -12.05 -10.26
N CYS A 152 -3.26 -11.80 -9.00
CA CYS A 152 -3.83 -10.73 -8.21
C CYS A 152 -2.77 -9.75 -7.74
N ILE A 153 -3.03 -8.45 -7.93
CA ILE A 153 -2.30 -7.36 -7.28
C ILE A 153 -3.20 -6.76 -6.21
N ALA A 154 -2.81 -6.94 -4.95
CA ALA A 154 -3.54 -6.43 -3.79
C ALA A 154 -2.82 -5.25 -3.14
N SER A 155 -3.57 -4.28 -2.62
CA SER A 155 -3.04 -3.21 -1.77
C SER A 155 -3.96 -2.94 -0.57
N PRO A 156 -3.45 -2.57 0.62
CA PRO A 156 -4.31 -2.20 1.74
C PRO A 156 -5.20 -0.99 1.47
N ARG A 157 -4.83 -0.13 0.50
CA ARG A 157 -5.50 1.14 0.23
C ARG A 157 -6.20 1.18 -1.13
N VAL A 158 -7.35 1.84 -1.17
CA VAL A 158 -8.20 1.97 -2.36
C VAL A 158 -7.56 2.89 -3.41
N ASP A 159 -6.99 4.01 -2.98
CA ASP A 159 -6.32 5.00 -3.85
C ASP A 159 -5.17 4.36 -4.65
N VAL A 160 -4.39 3.48 -4.03
CA VAL A 160 -3.33 2.72 -4.71
C VAL A 160 -3.91 1.78 -5.77
N CYS A 161 -5.00 1.07 -5.46
CA CYS A 161 -5.66 0.20 -6.45
C CYS A 161 -6.16 1.00 -7.66
N LEU A 162 -6.77 2.18 -7.41
CA LEU A 162 -7.26 3.09 -8.45
C LEU A 162 -6.14 3.77 -9.24
N GLU A 163 -4.94 3.94 -8.67
CA GLU A 163 -3.74 4.39 -9.39
C GLU A 163 -3.14 3.26 -10.26
N LEU A 164 -3.10 2.04 -9.73
CA LEU A 164 -2.53 0.87 -10.40
C LEU A 164 -3.38 0.40 -11.59
N ALA A 165 -4.71 0.41 -11.48
CA ALA A 165 -5.61 -0.07 -12.52
C ALA A 165 -5.41 0.56 -13.91
N PRO A 166 -5.41 1.90 -14.08
CA PRO A 166 -5.15 2.49 -15.39
C PRO A 166 -3.72 2.26 -15.87
N ARG A 167 -2.75 2.12 -14.95
CA ARG A 167 -1.35 1.83 -15.32
C ARG A 167 -1.18 0.40 -15.84
N LEU A 168 -1.83 -0.56 -15.19
CA LEU A 168 -1.88 -1.95 -15.65
C LEU A 168 -2.68 -2.08 -16.94
N LYS A 169 -3.81 -1.36 -17.10
CA LYS A 169 -4.55 -1.37 -18.37
C LYS A 169 -3.71 -0.88 -19.55
N LYS A 170 -2.86 0.12 -19.33
CA LYS A 170 -1.92 0.61 -20.36
C LYS A 170 -0.82 -0.38 -20.69
N ALA A 171 -0.37 -1.15 -19.69
CA ALA A 171 0.69 -2.16 -19.86
C ALA A 171 0.17 -3.49 -20.44
N PHE A 172 -1.12 -3.79 -20.27
CA PHE A 172 -1.78 -5.02 -20.71
C PHE A 172 -3.12 -4.66 -21.40
N GLN A 173 -3.05 -3.98 -22.56
CA GLN A 173 -4.22 -3.40 -23.21
C GLN A 173 -5.30 -4.43 -23.56
N GLU A 174 -4.89 -5.58 -24.11
CA GLU A 174 -5.78 -6.66 -24.53
C GLU A 174 -6.20 -7.60 -23.39
N VAL A 175 -5.67 -7.40 -22.18
CA VAL A 175 -6.00 -8.24 -21.02
C VAL A 175 -7.17 -7.60 -20.28
N GLU A 176 -8.21 -8.40 -20.05
CA GLU A 176 -9.31 -8.03 -19.17
C GLU A 176 -8.84 -8.02 -17.72
N GLN A 177 -9.22 -6.98 -16.98
CA GLN A 177 -8.92 -6.86 -15.57
C GLN A 177 -10.15 -6.41 -14.78
N VAL A 178 -10.25 -6.84 -13.53
CA VAL A 178 -11.27 -6.37 -12.59
C VAL A 178 -10.62 -5.64 -11.42
N VAL A 179 -11.25 -4.57 -10.93
CA VAL A 179 -10.80 -3.80 -9.77
C VAL A 179 -11.80 -3.95 -8.64
N LEU A 180 -11.35 -4.48 -7.49
CA LEU A 180 -12.22 -4.84 -6.36
C LEU A 180 -11.86 -4.01 -5.13
N TYR A 181 -12.79 -3.19 -4.65
CA TYR A 181 -12.64 -2.44 -3.40
C TYR A 181 -14.00 -2.19 -2.74
N GLY A 182 -13.98 -1.75 -1.48
CA GLY A 182 -15.23 -1.39 -0.78
C GLY A 182 -15.88 -0.17 -1.42
N GLY A 183 -17.11 -0.31 -1.92
CA GLY A 183 -17.81 0.73 -2.67
C GLY A 183 -17.62 0.68 -4.18
N ALA A 184 -17.05 -0.39 -4.73
CA ALA A 184 -17.11 -0.64 -6.18
C ALA A 184 -18.56 -0.98 -6.58
N GLU A 185 -19.09 -0.27 -7.58
CA GLU A 185 -20.44 -0.48 -8.13
C GLU A 185 -20.45 -1.62 -9.16
N ASP A 186 -19.32 -1.80 -9.85
CA ASP A 186 -19.20 -2.79 -10.90
C ASP A 186 -19.38 -4.22 -10.38
N PRO A 187 -20.14 -5.05 -11.09
CA PRO A 187 -20.28 -6.45 -10.76
C PRO A 187 -18.95 -7.19 -10.89
N TYR A 188 -18.70 -8.16 -10.01
CA TYR A 188 -17.52 -9.02 -10.14
C TYR A 188 -17.53 -9.77 -11.47
N GLN A 189 -16.41 -9.72 -12.17
CA GLN A 189 -16.14 -10.48 -13.39
C GLN A 189 -14.97 -11.44 -13.17
N TYR A 190 -15.11 -12.66 -13.67
CA TYR A 190 -14.04 -13.65 -13.64
C TYR A 190 -12.99 -13.29 -14.70
N THR A 191 -11.85 -12.78 -14.24
CA THR A 191 -10.75 -12.32 -15.08
C THR A 191 -9.43 -12.91 -14.60
N GLN A 192 -8.47 -13.00 -15.53
CA GLN A 192 -7.14 -13.53 -15.26
C GLN A 192 -6.28 -12.54 -14.44
N LEU A 193 -6.50 -11.23 -14.61
CA LEU A 193 -5.81 -10.15 -13.92
C LEU A 193 -6.76 -9.43 -12.93
N VAL A 194 -6.49 -9.55 -11.64
CA VAL A 194 -7.33 -8.97 -10.58
C VAL A 194 -6.54 -7.91 -9.83
N ILE A 195 -7.13 -6.74 -9.63
CA ILE A 195 -6.61 -5.71 -8.73
C ILE A 195 -7.60 -5.59 -7.57
N ALA A 196 -7.11 -5.63 -6.33
CA ALA A 196 -8.00 -5.71 -5.19
C ALA A 196 -7.47 -4.97 -3.96
N THR A 197 -8.36 -4.52 -3.08
CA THR A 197 -7.90 -4.24 -1.71
C THR A 197 -7.60 -5.54 -0.98
N THR A 198 -6.67 -5.52 -0.02
CA THR A 198 -6.36 -6.72 0.78
C THR A 198 -7.59 -7.29 1.50
N HIS A 199 -8.57 -6.45 1.82
CA HIS A 199 -9.83 -6.89 2.42
C HIS A 199 -10.67 -7.74 1.46
N GLN A 200 -10.61 -7.50 0.15
CA GLN A 200 -11.34 -8.32 -0.83
C GLN A 200 -10.76 -9.73 -0.96
N LEU A 201 -9.50 -9.97 -0.56
CA LEU A 201 -8.90 -11.30 -0.51
C LEU A 201 -9.65 -12.26 0.41
N LEU A 202 -10.41 -11.74 1.40
CA LEU A 202 -11.26 -12.55 2.29
C LEU A 202 -12.34 -13.34 1.53
N ARG A 203 -12.68 -12.93 0.31
CA ARG A 203 -13.66 -13.60 -0.56
C ARG A 203 -13.03 -14.59 -1.53
N PHE A 204 -11.73 -14.85 -1.45
CA PHE A 204 -11.01 -15.76 -2.33
C PHE A 204 -10.42 -16.93 -1.55
N SER A 205 -10.38 -18.09 -2.19
CA SER A 205 -9.79 -19.31 -1.64
C SER A 205 -9.11 -20.06 -2.77
N GLN A 206 -7.79 -20.22 -2.68
CA GLN A 206 -6.93 -20.86 -3.70
C GLN A 206 -7.23 -20.37 -5.13
N ALA A 207 -7.43 -19.06 -5.29
CA ALA A 207 -7.80 -18.45 -6.56
C ALA A 207 -6.59 -18.04 -7.39
N PHE A 208 -5.49 -17.64 -6.75
CA PHE A 208 -4.39 -16.97 -7.43
C PHE A 208 -3.14 -17.84 -7.44
N ASP A 209 -2.65 -18.12 -8.65
CA ASP A 209 -1.33 -18.72 -8.85
C ASP A 209 -0.21 -17.73 -8.52
N VAL A 210 -0.46 -16.42 -8.70
CA VAL A 210 0.46 -15.35 -8.33
C VAL A 210 -0.30 -14.27 -7.56
N LEU A 211 0.06 -14.06 -6.30
CA LEU A 211 -0.46 -12.96 -5.48
C LEU A 211 0.66 -11.96 -5.21
N ILE A 212 0.48 -10.73 -5.63
CA ILE A 212 1.40 -9.61 -5.38
C ILE A 212 0.72 -8.67 -4.39
N ILE A 213 1.34 -8.37 -3.25
CA ILE A 213 0.79 -7.41 -2.29
C ILE A 213 1.71 -6.19 -2.23
N ASP A 214 1.22 -5.05 -2.71
CA ASP A 214 1.92 -3.77 -2.61
C ASP A 214 1.59 -3.10 -1.27
N GLU A 215 2.54 -2.30 -0.81
CA GLU A 215 2.44 -1.52 0.43
C GLU A 215 2.10 -2.37 1.66
N ILE A 216 2.72 -3.53 1.80
CA ILE A 216 2.52 -4.40 2.97
C ILE A 216 2.88 -3.75 4.31
N ASP A 217 3.61 -2.64 4.27
CA ASP A 217 3.97 -1.81 5.42
C ASP A 217 2.91 -0.74 5.76
N ALA A 218 1.86 -0.59 4.94
CA ALA A 218 0.76 0.33 5.17
C ALA A 218 -0.34 -0.30 6.04
N PHE A 219 -0.81 0.46 7.04
CA PHE A 219 -1.96 0.07 7.86
C PHE A 219 -3.20 -0.23 6.99
N PRO A 220 -4.02 -1.26 7.32
CA PRO A 220 -3.93 -2.14 8.49
C PRO A 220 -3.12 -3.44 8.29
N PHE A 221 -2.57 -3.70 7.10
CA PHE A 221 -1.99 -5.01 6.76
C PHE A 221 -0.89 -5.55 7.70
N PRO A 222 0.09 -4.75 8.17
CA PRO A 222 1.13 -5.23 9.09
C PRO A 222 0.59 -5.76 10.43
N VAL A 223 -0.54 -5.22 10.89
CA VAL A 223 -1.09 -5.49 12.23
C VAL A 223 -2.30 -6.40 12.21
N ASP A 224 -2.99 -6.51 11.07
CA ASP A 224 -4.18 -7.34 10.92
C ASP A 224 -3.83 -8.76 10.43
N GLN A 225 -3.82 -9.71 11.37
CA GLN A 225 -3.60 -11.12 11.08
C GLN A 225 -4.66 -11.72 10.14
N SER A 226 -5.88 -11.18 10.11
CA SER A 226 -6.94 -11.66 9.22
C SER A 226 -6.62 -11.36 7.76
N LEU A 227 -6.00 -10.22 7.48
CA LEU A 227 -5.55 -9.87 6.12
C LEU A 227 -4.35 -10.71 5.68
N GLN A 228 -3.44 -11.00 6.60
CA GLN A 228 -2.32 -11.91 6.34
C GLN A 228 -2.81 -13.34 6.08
N PHE A 229 -3.82 -13.79 6.84
CA PHE A 229 -4.50 -15.06 6.60
C PHE A 229 -5.22 -15.07 5.25
N ALA A 230 -5.95 -14.02 4.91
CA ALA A 230 -6.65 -13.88 3.64
C ALA A 230 -5.69 -13.97 2.44
N ALA A 231 -4.52 -13.34 2.53
CA ALA A 231 -3.48 -13.45 1.51
C ALA A 231 -3.03 -14.91 1.29
N GLN A 232 -2.73 -15.64 2.37
CA GLN A 232 -2.33 -17.05 2.28
C GLN A 232 -3.45 -17.93 1.76
N LYS A 233 -4.69 -17.67 2.18
CA LYS A 233 -5.87 -18.42 1.75
C LYS A 233 -6.22 -18.18 0.28
N ALA A 234 -6.13 -16.94 -0.19
CA ALA A 234 -6.48 -16.58 -1.56
C ALA A 234 -5.44 -17.10 -2.59
N LYS A 235 -4.19 -17.27 -2.17
CA LYS A 235 -3.13 -17.92 -2.93
C LYS A 235 -3.39 -19.43 -3.06
N LYS A 236 -3.13 -20.02 -4.22
CA LYS A 236 -3.08 -21.48 -4.37
C LYS A 236 -1.96 -22.09 -3.53
N THR A 237 -2.05 -23.36 -3.19
CA THR A 237 -1.04 -24.05 -2.36
C THR A 237 0.37 -23.95 -2.94
N ASP A 238 0.49 -24.21 -4.24
CA ASP A 238 1.70 -24.10 -5.08
C ASP A 238 1.90 -22.70 -5.70
N GLY A 239 1.02 -21.75 -5.37
CA GLY A 239 1.09 -20.38 -5.88
C GLY A 239 2.23 -19.56 -5.27
N THR A 240 2.60 -18.50 -5.97
CA THR A 240 3.67 -17.54 -5.62
C THR A 240 3.10 -16.37 -4.83
N LEU A 241 3.86 -15.89 -3.83
CA LEU A 241 3.52 -14.68 -3.07
C LEU A 241 4.65 -13.66 -3.14
N ILE A 242 4.38 -12.50 -3.71
CA ILE A 242 5.35 -11.43 -3.85
C ILE A 242 4.92 -10.25 -2.98
N TYR A 243 5.74 -9.89 -2.02
CA TYR A 243 5.52 -8.70 -1.19
C TYR A 243 6.33 -7.53 -1.73
N LEU A 244 5.70 -6.36 -1.92
CA LEU A 244 6.39 -5.13 -2.29
C LEU A 244 6.37 -4.13 -1.13
N SER A 245 7.54 -3.68 -0.67
CA SER A 245 7.65 -2.70 0.42
C SER A 245 8.88 -1.82 0.29
N ALA A 246 8.78 -0.57 0.75
CA ALA A 246 9.97 0.26 0.94
C ALA A 246 10.56 0.16 2.36
N THR A 247 9.76 -0.34 3.31
CA THR A 247 9.99 -0.29 4.76
C THR A 247 9.50 -1.60 5.39
N PRO A 248 10.08 -2.76 5.00
CA PRO A 248 9.68 -4.04 5.54
C PRO A 248 9.88 -4.08 7.06
N SER A 249 9.01 -4.81 7.75
CA SER A 249 9.05 -4.93 9.22
C SER A 249 10.37 -5.53 9.71
N LYS A 250 10.74 -5.28 10.97
CA LYS A 250 11.96 -5.87 11.56
C LYS A 250 11.98 -7.40 11.48
N LYS A 251 10.82 -8.05 11.63
CA LYS A 251 10.68 -9.51 11.47
C LYS A 251 11.06 -9.95 10.05
N MET A 252 10.58 -9.24 9.03
CA MET A 252 10.93 -9.54 7.64
C MET A 252 12.40 -9.24 7.35
N GLN A 253 12.95 -8.15 7.86
CA GLN A 253 14.38 -7.84 7.71
C GLN A 253 15.27 -8.92 8.34
N GLN A 254 14.87 -9.50 9.48
CA GLN A 254 15.56 -10.62 10.11
C GLN A 254 15.42 -11.91 9.28
N ALA A 255 14.24 -12.18 8.71
CA ALA A 255 14.03 -13.33 7.83
C ALA A 255 14.93 -13.28 6.58
N ILE A 256 15.10 -12.09 5.98
CA ILE A 256 16.05 -11.86 4.88
C ILE A 256 17.49 -12.16 5.32
N GLN A 257 17.90 -11.63 6.48
CA GLN A 257 19.27 -11.85 7.00
C GLN A 257 19.55 -13.33 7.28
N ARG A 258 18.52 -14.08 7.71
CA ARG A 258 18.60 -15.53 7.95
C ARG A 258 18.40 -16.37 6.69
N LYS A 259 18.19 -15.74 5.52
CA LYS A 259 17.88 -16.40 4.23
C LYS A 259 16.67 -17.34 4.29
N THR A 260 15.70 -17.08 5.17
CA THR A 260 14.47 -17.89 5.27
C THR A 260 13.38 -17.42 4.32
N VAL A 261 13.55 -16.26 3.69
CA VAL A 261 12.65 -15.69 2.68
C VAL A 261 13.52 -15.09 1.57
N ALA A 262 13.27 -15.45 0.31
CA ALA A 262 13.93 -14.83 -0.83
C ALA A 262 13.64 -13.33 -0.89
N ALA A 263 14.64 -12.52 -1.25
CA ALA A 263 14.44 -11.08 -1.34
C ALA A 263 15.31 -10.43 -2.42
N SER A 264 14.72 -9.45 -3.12
CA SER A 264 15.42 -8.56 -4.04
C SER A 264 15.42 -7.16 -3.42
N ILE A 265 16.61 -6.60 -3.19
CA ILE A 265 16.77 -5.27 -2.59
C ILE A 265 17.14 -4.28 -3.69
N LEU A 266 16.31 -3.25 -3.88
CA LEU A 266 16.49 -2.17 -4.83
C LEU A 266 16.76 -0.87 -4.06
N PRO A 267 18.05 -0.57 -3.77
CA PRO A 267 18.43 0.54 -2.90
C PRO A 267 18.42 1.91 -3.61
N ALA A 268 18.37 1.94 -4.94
CA ALA A 268 18.45 3.16 -5.73
C ALA A 268 17.09 3.51 -6.37
N ARG A 269 16.88 4.79 -6.70
CA ARG A 269 15.75 5.21 -7.53
C ARG A 269 15.97 4.85 -8.99
N TYR A 270 14.89 4.76 -9.78
CA TYR A 270 14.97 4.40 -11.22
C TYR A 270 15.88 5.35 -12.02
N HIS A 271 16.00 6.61 -11.58
CA HIS A 271 16.85 7.62 -12.22
C HIS A 271 18.31 7.64 -11.69
N GLY A 272 18.69 6.74 -10.78
CA GLY A 272 20.08 6.59 -10.32
C GLY A 272 20.60 7.70 -9.42
N PHE A 273 19.73 8.34 -8.62
CA PHE A 273 20.13 9.31 -7.58
C PHE A 273 19.76 8.79 -6.19
N PRO A 274 20.52 9.15 -5.14
CA PRO A 274 20.24 8.72 -3.78
C PRO A 274 18.93 9.31 -3.24
N LEU A 275 18.36 8.65 -2.23
CA LEU A 275 17.28 9.22 -1.44
C LEU A 275 17.79 10.46 -0.69
N PRO A 276 17.00 11.54 -0.60
CA PRO A 276 17.37 12.70 0.20
C PRO A 276 17.44 12.30 1.69
N GLU A 277 18.60 12.56 2.30
CA GLU A 277 18.83 12.23 3.71
C GLU A 277 18.17 13.30 4.61
N PRO A 278 17.30 12.91 5.57
CA PRO A 278 16.63 13.87 6.43
C PRO A 278 17.62 14.63 7.32
N GLN A 279 17.46 15.96 7.35
CA GLN A 279 18.15 16.82 8.30
C GLN A 279 17.29 17.04 9.54
N LEU A 280 17.85 16.74 10.72
CA LEU A 280 17.15 16.91 11.99
C LEU A 280 17.33 18.33 12.50
N LYS A 281 16.23 19.01 12.83
CA LYS A 281 16.23 20.38 13.37
C LYS A 281 15.45 20.42 14.67
N TRP A 282 16.07 20.90 15.75
CA TRP A 282 15.35 21.15 16.98
C TRP A 282 14.44 22.38 16.82
N SER A 283 13.16 22.23 17.14
CA SER A 283 12.17 23.33 17.05
C SER A 283 11.60 23.77 18.40
N GLY A 284 12.11 23.21 19.51
CA GLY A 284 11.50 23.39 20.83
C GLY A 284 10.04 22.93 20.86
N ASP A 285 9.28 23.44 21.83
CA ASP A 285 7.83 23.15 21.95
C ASP A 285 7.03 23.87 20.86
N TRP A 286 7.04 23.28 19.67
CA TRP A 286 6.37 23.79 18.48
C TRP A 286 4.84 23.83 18.66
N LYS A 287 4.26 22.93 19.47
CA LYS A 287 2.81 22.93 19.77
C LYS A 287 2.45 24.20 20.52
N LYS A 288 3.22 24.56 21.55
CA LYS A 288 3.05 25.81 22.30
C LYS A 288 3.32 27.03 21.40
N ALA A 289 4.33 26.97 20.53
CA ALA A 289 4.64 28.07 19.63
C ALA A 289 3.48 28.40 18.67
N ILE A 290 2.84 27.39 18.08
CA ILE A 290 1.64 27.58 17.22
C ILE A 290 0.50 28.20 18.01
N ARG A 291 0.19 27.66 19.21
CA ARG A 291 -0.90 28.17 20.07
C ARG A 291 -0.68 29.61 20.53
N GLN A 292 0.57 30.02 20.67
CA GLN A 292 0.96 31.38 21.05
C GLN A 292 1.17 32.31 19.84
N GLU A 293 0.77 31.87 18.64
CA GLU A 293 0.93 32.62 17.39
C GLU A 293 2.37 33.12 17.13
N LYS A 294 3.38 32.36 17.58
CA LYS A 294 4.79 32.74 17.39
C LYS A 294 5.20 32.57 15.94
N ARG A 295 5.67 33.66 15.33
CA ARG A 295 6.09 33.74 13.92
C ARG A 295 7.60 33.69 13.72
N LYS A 296 8.38 33.58 14.80
CA LYS A 296 9.85 33.56 14.77
C LYS A 296 10.36 32.15 15.09
N GLY A 297 11.38 31.70 14.36
CA GLY A 297 12.07 30.44 14.64
C GLY A 297 12.61 29.76 13.38
N ALA A 298 13.31 28.64 13.58
CA ALA A 298 13.95 27.89 12.49
C ALA A 298 12.97 27.34 11.44
N PHE A 299 11.70 27.12 11.81
CA PHE A 299 10.66 26.69 10.87
C PHE A 299 10.24 27.83 9.94
N PHE A 300 9.82 28.98 10.48
CA PHE A 300 9.37 30.13 9.69
C PHE A 300 10.49 30.67 8.78
N LYS A 301 11.73 30.75 9.29
CA LYS A 301 12.88 31.14 8.47
C LYS A 301 13.08 30.21 7.28
N GLN A 302 12.90 28.90 7.47
CA GLN A 302 13.04 27.95 6.38
C GLN A 302 11.92 28.05 5.35
N VAL A 303 10.68 28.26 5.81
CA VAL A 303 9.53 28.52 4.94
C VAL A 303 9.78 29.74 4.08
N GLU A 304 10.22 30.85 4.68
CA GLU A 304 10.57 32.08 3.97
C GLU A 304 11.66 31.84 2.91
N GLU A 305 12.74 31.14 3.25
CA GLU A 305 13.81 30.78 2.31
C GLU A 305 13.31 29.95 1.12
N LEU A 306 12.41 28.99 1.35
CA LEU A 306 11.82 28.16 0.28
C LEU A 306 10.92 28.99 -0.64
N LEU A 307 10.09 29.88 -0.07
CA LEU A 307 9.21 30.78 -0.81
C LEU A 307 9.99 31.79 -1.66
N ILE A 308 11.10 32.33 -1.13
CA ILE A 308 12.00 33.24 -1.88
C ILE A 308 12.63 32.50 -3.07
N ARG A 309 13.06 31.26 -2.86
CA ARG A 309 13.62 30.40 -3.92
C ARG A 309 12.58 29.83 -4.88
N LYS A 310 11.29 30.15 -4.70
CA LYS A 310 10.14 29.62 -5.46
C LYS A 310 10.14 28.08 -5.47
N ARG A 311 10.56 27.48 -4.37
CA ARG A 311 10.54 26.03 -4.16
C ARG A 311 9.17 25.65 -3.65
N ARG A 312 8.58 24.61 -4.24
CA ARG A 312 7.35 24.01 -3.72
C ARG A 312 7.68 23.04 -2.60
N PHE A 313 6.84 23.00 -1.57
CA PHE A 313 7.09 22.10 -0.45
C PHE A 313 5.82 21.57 0.21
N LEU A 314 5.95 20.46 0.91
CA LEU A 314 4.92 19.89 1.76
C LEU A 314 5.31 20.07 3.22
N VAL A 315 4.35 20.43 4.07
CA VAL A 315 4.52 20.47 5.53
C VAL A 315 3.62 19.43 6.17
N PHE A 316 4.22 18.39 6.74
CA PHE A 316 3.52 17.34 7.47
C PHE A 316 3.35 17.71 8.94
N LEU A 317 2.12 17.62 9.44
CA LEU A 317 1.77 17.81 10.85
C LEU A 317 0.96 16.62 11.38
N PRO A 318 1.12 16.24 12.66
CA PRO A 318 0.44 15.06 13.22
C PRO A 318 -1.01 15.33 13.61
N ASN A 319 -1.43 16.59 13.71
CA ASN A 319 -2.72 16.98 14.27
C ASN A 319 -3.43 18.02 13.40
N ILE A 320 -4.69 17.74 13.04
CA ILE A 320 -5.51 18.57 12.14
C ILE A 320 -5.75 19.97 12.74
N VAL A 321 -6.07 20.06 14.03
CA VAL A 321 -6.34 21.35 14.70
C VAL A 321 -5.10 22.24 14.71
N LEU A 322 -3.93 21.69 15.06
CA LEU A 322 -2.67 22.44 15.02
C LEU A 322 -2.26 22.82 13.59
N MET A 323 -2.55 21.96 12.61
CA MET A 323 -2.31 22.26 11.20
C MET A 323 -3.16 23.44 10.72
N GLN A 324 -4.45 23.48 11.07
CA GLN A 324 -5.34 24.58 10.74
C GLN A 324 -4.91 25.89 11.45
N GLN A 325 -4.50 25.81 12.71
CA GLN A 325 -3.94 26.97 13.42
C GLN A 325 -2.66 27.49 12.75
N LEU A 326 -1.76 26.60 12.33
CA LEU A 326 -0.56 26.99 11.59
C LEU A 326 -0.90 27.58 10.22
N ALA A 327 -1.90 27.06 9.52
CA ALA A 327 -2.37 27.61 8.26
C ALA A 327 -2.81 29.06 8.42
N LEU A 328 -3.64 29.37 9.42
CA LEU A 328 -4.06 30.75 9.72
C LEU A 328 -2.88 31.69 10.01
N LEU A 329 -1.81 31.18 10.65
CA LEU A 329 -0.59 31.97 10.87
C LEU A 329 0.17 32.22 9.57
N LEU A 330 0.29 31.20 8.71
CA LEU A 330 0.99 31.31 7.44
C LEU A 330 0.22 32.21 6.45
N GLU A 331 -1.12 32.21 6.46
CA GLU A 331 -1.95 33.15 5.70
C GLU A 331 -1.68 34.61 6.12
N LYS A 332 -1.59 34.87 7.43
CA LYS A 332 -1.29 36.22 7.95
C LYS A 332 0.12 36.68 7.60
N GLU A 333 1.11 35.79 7.67
CA GLU A 333 2.52 36.13 7.39
C GLU A 333 2.83 36.21 5.89
N TYR A 334 2.19 35.39 5.07
CA TYR A 334 2.47 35.26 3.64
C TYR A 334 1.18 35.42 2.80
N PRO A 335 0.47 36.55 2.88
CA PRO A 335 -0.86 36.73 2.26
C PRO A 335 -0.83 36.67 0.73
N ALA A 336 0.33 36.88 0.11
CA ALA A 336 0.52 36.80 -1.34
C ALA A 336 0.77 35.37 -1.86
N ARG A 337 0.85 34.36 -0.99
CA ARG A 337 1.20 32.98 -1.34
C ARG A 337 -0.05 32.10 -1.41
N GLN A 338 -0.07 31.18 -2.37
CA GLN A 338 -1.18 30.28 -2.57
C GLN A 338 -0.86 28.92 -1.94
N PHE A 339 -1.63 28.50 -0.95
CA PHE A 339 -1.47 27.18 -0.33
C PHE A 339 -2.81 26.64 0.18
N ALA A 340 -2.82 25.36 0.52
CA ALA A 340 -4.01 24.71 1.09
C ALA A 340 -3.63 23.72 2.21
N THR A 341 -4.65 23.25 2.94
CA THR A 341 -4.54 22.17 3.92
C THR A 341 -5.25 20.92 3.41
N VAL A 342 -4.69 19.73 3.69
CA VAL A 342 -5.27 18.43 3.28
C VAL A 342 -5.17 17.40 4.40
N TYR A 343 -6.29 16.79 4.78
CA TYR A 343 -6.41 15.74 5.80
C TYR A 343 -7.40 14.64 5.36
N ALA A 344 -7.61 13.62 6.21
CA ALA A 344 -8.34 12.41 5.83
C ALA A 344 -9.82 12.68 5.51
N GLU A 345 -10.50 13.49 6.33
CA GLU A 345 -11.92 13.86 6.20
C GLU A 345 -12.16 15.14 5.36
N ASP A 346 -11.15 15.64 4.64
CA ASP A 346 -11.30 16.83 3.80
C ASP A 346 -12.14 16.51 2.54
N PRO A 347 -13.33 17.12 2.37
CA PRO A 347 -14.21 16.85 1.24
C PRO A 347 -13.58 17.25 -0.10
N GLU A 348 -12.74 18.28 -0.12
CA GLU A 348 -12.09 18.83 -1.32
C GLU A 348 -10.68 18.25 -1.54
N ARG A 349 -10.31 17.20 -0.79
CA ARG A 349 -8.97 16.60 -0.83
C ARG A 349 -8.47 16.32 -2.24
N LYS A 350 -9.32 15.74 -3.10
CA LYS A 350 -8.94 15.36 -4.47
C LYS A 350 -8.60 16.59 -5.31
N GLU A 351 -9.38 17.65 -5.17
CA GLU A 351 -9.20 18.89 -5.91
C GLU A 351 -7.95 19.64 -5.46
N LYS A 352 -7.74 19.80 -4.15
CA LYS A 352 -6.54 20.45 -3.60
C LYS A 352 -5.25 19.73 -3.99
N VAL A 353 -5.26 18.39 -3.97
CA VAL A 353 -4.12 17.58 -4.44
C VAL A 353 -3.89 17.75 -5.95
N LEU A 354 -4.96 17.85 -6.75
CA LEU A 354 -4.86 18.10 -8.19
C LEU A 354 -4.24 19.48 -8.46
N GLN A 355 -4.69 20.52 -7.77
CA GLN A 355 -4.15 21.88 -7.90
C GLN A 355 -2.67 21.94 -7.50
N MET A 356 -2.27 21.26 -6.42
CA MET A 356 -0.85 21.12 -6.06
C MET A 356 -0.04 20.40 -7.16
N ARG A 357 -0.61 19.38 -7.79
CA ARG A 357 0.02 18.66 -8.92
C ARG A 357 0.15 19.55 -10.17
N GLN A 358 -0.81 20.45 -10.39
CA GLN A 358 -0.82 21.44 -11.46
C GLN A 358 0.04 22.68 -11.15
N GLU A 359 0.79 22.66 -10.04
CA GLU A 359 1.69 23.76 -9.65
C GLU A 359 0.97 25.07 -9.31
N ALA A 360 -0.34 25.01 -9.03
CA ALA A 360 -1.15 26.17 -8.66
C ALA A 360 -0.94 26.62 -7.20
N TYR A 361 -0.33 25.77 -6.36
CA TYR A 361 0.02 26.10 -4.98
C TYR A 361 1.54 26.16 -4.79
N ASP A 362 2.00 27.14 -4.01
CA ASP A 362 3.38 27.26 -3.53
C ASP A 362 3.69 26.12 -2.55
N PHE A 363 2.78 25.79 -1.65
CA PHE A 363 2.96 24.70 -0.68
C PHE A 363 1.64 24.09 -0.22
N LEU A 364 1.73 22.97 0.49
CA LEU A 364 0.57 22.28 1.05
C LEU A 364 0.87 21.82 2.48
N LEU A 365 -0.06 22.10 3.40
CA LEU A 365 -0.04 21.55 4.75
C LEU A 365 -0.84 20.25 4.75
N THR A 366 -0.31 19.19 5.34
CA THR A 366 -1.00 17.91 5.33
C THR A 366 -0.71 17.06 6.55
N THR A 367 -1.59 16.10 6.83
CA THR A 367 -1.33 15.05 7.80
C THR A 367 -0.62 13.86 7.14
N THR A 368 -0.53 12.72 7.83
CA THR A 368 0.00 11.46 7.26
C THR A 368 -0.80 10.95 6.05
N ILE A 369 -1.93 11.58 5.68
CA ILE A 369 -2.75 11.16 4.54
C ILE A 369 -1.97 11.18 3.21
N LEU A 370 -1.06 12.13 3.01
CA LEU A 370 -0.25 12.23 1.78
C LEU A 370 1.11 11.52 1.87
N GLU A 371 1.37 10.76 2.93
CA GLU A 371 2.61 9.96 3.05
C GLU A 371 2.75 8.97 1.88
N ARG A 372 1.63 8.54 1.26
CA ARG A 372 1.54 7.59 0.11
C ARG A 372 0.47 8.02 -0.90
N GLY A 373 0.42 7.38 -2.07
CA GLY A 373 -0.66 7.58 -3.07
C GLY A 373 -0.61 8.85 -3.94
N VAL A 374 0.37 9.74 -3.79
CA VAL A 374 0.55 10.95 -4.63
C VAL A 374 1.99 11.13 -5.13
N THR A 375 2.15 11.77 -6.28
CA THR A 375 3.45 12.17 -6.84
C THR A 375 3.36 13.63 -7.24
N PHE A 376 4.29 14.44 -6.74
CA PHE A 376 4.44 15.85 -7.10
C PHE A 376 5.80 16.06 -7.77
N ARG A 377 5.85 16.97 -8.74
CA ARG A 377 7.09 17.36 -9.38
C ARG A 377 7.81 18.36 -8.48
N ASP A 378 9.11 18.15 -8.30
CA ASP A 378 10.02 19.12 -7.69
C ASP A 378 9.56 19.71 -6.33
N ILE A 379 9.39 18.84 -5.34
CA ILE A 379 9.00 19.25 -3.99
C ILE A 379 10.08 18.99 -2.94
N ASP A 380 10.15 19.92 -1.99
CA ASP A 380 10.83 19.77 -0.71
C ASP A 380 9.83 19.32 0.38
N VAL A 381 10.32 18.73 1.47
CA VAL A 381 9.48 18.11 2.50
C VAL A 381 9.92 18.52 3.89
N LEU A 382 8.97 19.04 4.66
CA LEU A 382 9.15 19.40 6.06
C LEU A 382 8.19 18.56 6.91
N VAL A 383 8.67 18.01 8.00
CA VAL A 383 7.85 17.37 9.03
C VAL A 383 7.97 18.20 10.30
N LEU A 384 6.86 18.77 10.77
CA LEU A 384 6.81 19.52 12.01
C LEU A 384 6.25 18.63 13.13
N GLY A 385 7.08 18.36 14.14
CA GLY A 385 6.73 17.43 15.22
C GLY A 385 6.99 15.98 14.86
N ALA A 386 8.13 15.69 14.24
CA ALA A 386 8.51 14.33 13.81
C ALA A 386 8.62 13.33 14.98
N GLU A 387 8.62 13.79 16.23
CA GLU A 387 8.58 12.94 17.42
C GLU A 387 7.19 12.37 17.75
N ASP A 388 6.14 12.89 17.12
CA ASP A 388 4.78 12.45 17.40
C ASP A 388 4.59 10.96 17.03
N PRO A 389 3.92 10.14 17.86
CA PRO A 389 3.77 8.70 17.62
C PRO A 389 3.07 8.34 16.30
N SER A 390 2.28 9.26 15.73
CA SER A 390 1.68 9.08 14.41
C SER A 390 2.72 8.97 13.28
N PHE A 391 3.91 9.56 13.45
CA PHE A 391 5.03 9.44 12.51
C PHE A 391 5.90 8.23 12.85
N THR A 392 5.45 7.06 12.40
CA THR A 392 6.23 5.82 12.50
C THR A 392 7.52 5.88 11.65
N GLU A 393 8.46 4.97 11.91
CA GLU A 393 9.68 4.82 11.09
C GLU A 393 9.34 4.64 9.59
N SER A 394 8.31 3.83 9.28
CA SER A 394 7.84 3.63 7.92
C SER A 394 7.30 4.92 7.31
N ALA A 395 6.42 5.62 8.04
CA ALA A 395 5.84 6.89 7.60
C ALA A 395 6.93 7.93 7.28
N LEU A 396 7.91 8.12 8.17
CA LEU A 396 9.00 9.07 7.97
C LEU A 396 9.86 8.74 6.74
N VAL A 397 10.16 7.46 6.49
CA VAL A 397 10.90 7.04 5.28
C VAL A 397 10.08 7.33 4.00
N GLN A 398 8.77 7.09 4.02
CA GLN A 398 7.90 7.37 2.88
C GLN A 398 7.76 8.86 2.61
N ILE A 399 7.57 9.66 3.67
CA ILE A 399 7.52 11.12 3.61
C ILE A 399 8.83 11.68 3.04
N ALA A 400 9.99 11.24 3.54
CA ALA A 400 11.28 11.61 2.97
C ALA A 400 11.40 11.19 1.49
N GLY A 401 10.86 10.03 1.16
CA GLY A 401 10.79 9.49 -0.20
C GLY A 401 9.98 10.33 -1.20
N ARG A 402 9.21 11.33 -0.75
CA ARG A 402 8.47 12.26 -1.61
C ARG A 402 9.35 13.30 -2.28
N ALA A 403 10.41 13.73 -1.60
CA ALA A 403 11.34 14.72 -2.13
C ALA A 403 12.24 14.12 -3.22
N GLY A 404 12.56 14.91 -4.24
CA GLY A 404 13.53 14.57 -5.29
C GLY A 404 13.12 13.43 -6.24
N ARG A 405 11.82 13.13 -6.38
CA ARG A 405 11.33 11.93 -7.11
C ARG A 405 11.33 12.09 -8.64
N HIS A 406 11.39 13.33 -9.13
CA HIS A 406 11.37 13.63 -10.56
C HIS A 406 12.78 13.57 -11.15
N ARG A 407 12.96 12.99 -12.35
CA ARG A 407 14.29 12.80 -12.97
C ARG A 407 15.06 14.10 -13.15
N GLU A 408 14.37 15.18 -13.54
CA GLU A 408 14.97 16.52 -13.72
C GLU A 408 15.25 17.23 -12.39
N PHE A 409 14.56 16.83 -11.32
CA PHE A 409 14.70 17.41 -9.99
C PHE A 409 15.00 16.30 -8.98
N PRO A 410 16.19 15.66 -9.10
CA PRO A 410 16.51 14.47 -8.31
C PRO A 410 16.93 14.81 -6.87
N ARG A 411 17.21 16.09 -6.59
CA ARG A 411 17.56 16.60 -5.27
C ARG A 411 16.33 17.27 -4.66
N GLY A 412 16.11 17.05 -3.37
CA GLY A 412 15.08 17.73 -2.60
C GLY A 412 15.49 17.82 -1.14
N LEU A 413 15.03 18.86 -0.47
CA LEU A 413 15.27 19.08 0.94
C LEU A 413 14.29 18.24 1.77
N VAL A 414 14.80 17.53 2.78
CA VAL A 414 13.98 16.85 3.77
C VAL A 414 14.39 17.31 5.16
N LEU A 415 13.45 17.92 5.89
CA LEU A 415 13.68 18.45 7.23
C LEU A 415 12.71 17.83 8.22
N PHE A 416 13.25 17.24 9.29
CA PHE A 416 12.48 16.77 10.42
C PHE A 416 12.67 17.72 11.59
N TYR A 417 11.68 18.59 11.81
CA TYR A 417 11.60 19.43 12.99
C TYR A 417 11.04 18.61 14.15
N HIS A 418 11.73 18.65 15.28
CA HIS A 418 11.38 17.84 16.44
C HIS A 418 11.52 18.56 17.78
N TYR A 419 10.70 18.11 18.73
CA TYR A 419 10.84 18.39 20.17
C TYR A 419 11.38 17.19 20.96
N GLY A 420 12.11 16.29 20.30
CA GLY A 420 12.75 15.15 20.92
C GLY A 420 13.17 14.13 19.86
N GLN A 421 14.30 13.47 20.01
CA GLN A 421 14.64 12.40 19.05
C GLN A 421 14.05 11.07 19.50
N THR A 422 13.18 10.50 18.69
CA THR A 422 12.60 9.17 18.93
C THR A 422 13.37 8.06 18.22
N ARG A 423 13.08 6.80 18.59
CA ARG A 423 13.60 5.63 17.86
C ARG A 423 13.15 5.62 16.40
N ALA A 424 11.92 6.10 16.12
CA ALA A 424 11.38 6.18 14.76
C ALA A 424 12.20 7.14 13.87
N ILE A 425 12.50 8.35 14.36
CA ILE A 425 13.35 9.32 13.65
C ILE A 425 14.72 8.73 13.35
N LYS A 426 15.38 8.16 14.37
CA LYS A 426 16.72 7.56 14.21
C LYS A 426 16.71 6.37 13.26
N GLY A 427 15.67 5.54 13.33
CA GLY A 427 15.45 4.39 12.44
C GLY A 427 15.33 4.82 10.98
N ALA A 428 14.47 5.82 10.71
CA ALA A 428 14.24 6.33 9.36
C ALA A 428 15.53 6.87 8.72
N VAL A 429 16.27 7.71 9.46
CA VAL A 429 17.57 8.25 9.00
C VAL A 429 18.57 7.12 8.74
N LYS A 430 18.68 6.15 9.67
CA LYS A 430 19.58 5.00 9.52
C LYS A 430 19.23 4.14 8.30
N GLN A 431 17.94 3.90 8.06
CA GLN A 431 17.48 3.12 6.92
C GLN A 431 17.80 3.81 5.60
N ILE A 432 17.49 5.11 5.48
CA ILE A 432 17.79 5.89 4.26
C ILE A 432 19.30 5.90 3.99
N LYS A 433 20.12 6.18 5.00
CA LYS A 433 21.59 6.13 4.88
C LYS A 433 22.11 4.75 4.47
N ARG A 434 21.55 3.67 5.03
CA ARG A 434 21.89 2.30 4.67
C ARG A 434 21.57 2.01 3.20
N MET A 435 20.40 2.42 2.72
CA MET A 435 20.02 2.25 1.31
C MET A 435 20.93 3.04 0.39
N ASN A 436 21.19 4.31 0.69
CA ASN A 436 22.13 5.13 -0.09
C ASN A 436 23.54 4.52 -0.12
N ARG A 437 24.02 3.98 1.00
CA ARG A 437 25.30 3.27 1.05
C ARG A 437 25.31 2.03 0.15
N LEU A 438 24.31 1.16 0.28
CA LEU A 438 24.18 -0.04 -0.55
C LEU A 438 24.09 0.30 -2.05
N ALA A 439 23.37 1.37 -2.39
CA ALA A 439 23.30 1.84 -3.77
C ALA A 439 24.66 2.28 -4.32
N ARG A 440 25.47 2.98 -3.52
CA ARG A 440 26.84 3.38 -3.90
C ARG A 440 27.76 2.18 -4.03
N GLU A 441 27.72 1.24 -3.08
CA GLU A 441 28.50 -0.01 -3.11
C GLU A 441 28.20 -0.86 -4.36
N ARG A 442 26.96 -0.81 -4.85
CA ARG A 442 26.52 -1.50 -6.09
C ARG A 442 26.71 -0.68 -7.37
N GLY A 443 27.25 0.55 -7.30
CA GLY A 443 27.40 1.42 -8.47
C GLY A 443 26.09 1.92 -9.10
N LEU A 444 24.98 1.88 -8.35
CA LEU A 444 23.63 2.18 -8.85
C LEU A 444 23.26 3.67 -8.78
N VAL A 445 24.06 4.47 -8.08
CA VAL A 445 23.84 5.92 -7.96
C VAL A 445 25.04 6.69 -8.48
N LYS A 446 24.76 7.77 -9.20
CA LYS A 446 25.78 8.73 -9.62
C LYS A 446 26.30 9.47 -8.38
N SER A 447 27.62 9.58 -8.27
CA SER A 447 28.32 10.26 -7.17
C SER A 447 27.94 11.74 -7.04
#